data_AF-A0A9P0A9Z8-F1
#
_entry.id   AF-A0A9P0A9Z8-F1
#
_cell.length_a   1.000
_cell.length_b   1.000
_cell.length_c   1.000
_cell.angle_alpha   90.00
_cell.angle_beta   90.00
_cell.angle_gamma   90.00
#
_symmetry.space_group_name_H-M   'P 1'
#
loop_
_entity.id
_entity.type
_entity.pdbx_description
1 polymer ?
#
loop_
_entity_poly.entity_id
_entity_poly.type
_entity_poly.pdbx_seq_one_letter_code
_entity_poly.pdbx_strand_id
1 'polypeptide(L)'
;MARNSHSKSSLQSLENNLSVVEVKSKFDAEFRRFSLSKSEKYETFREMLETLHHLSDIPFVVSYTDPKDGDLLPLNNDDNLGIALQKAKPLLRVIIQRKGESLEEFKGYGTMKHRNLISSILGGTQGKTKSNLLISNPHDFRQVSAIIDVDSVPEFCRRVKLLKHGSERPLGFYIRDGTSVKVTPVGLEKVPGIFISRLVPGGLAESTGLLAVNDEVLEVNGIEVAGKTLDQVFTIIDNNF
;
A
#
# COMPACT_ATOMS: atom_id res chain seq x y z
N MET A 1 -7.88 66.53 -1.04
CA MET A 1 -6.58 65.94 -0.62
C MET A 1 -6.85 64.78 0.33
N ALA A 2 -7.06 63.57 -0.20
CA ALA A 2 -7.30 62.37 0.61
C ALA A 2 -6.00 61.55 0.67
N ARG A 3 -5.52 61.29 1.89
CA ARG A 3 -4.30 60.51 2.16
C ARG A 3 -4.60 59.02 1.97
N ASN A 4 -3.70 58.38 1.23
CA ASN A 4 -3.73 56.97 0.85
C ASN A 4 -3.27 56.10 2.05
N SER A 5 -4.14 55.23 2.58
CA SER A 5 -3.85 54.34 3.73
C SER A 5 -4.01 52.84 3.41
N HIS A 6 -3.94 52.45 2.14
CA HIS A 6 -4.08 51.06 1.71
C HIS A 6 -2.81 50.56 1.04
N SER A 7 -1.78 50.26 1.84
CA SER A 7 -0.57 49.59 1.34
C SER A 7 0.10 48.66 2.36
N LYS A 8 -0.22 48.76 3.66
CA LYS A 8 0.41 47.91 4.68
C LYS A 8 -0.22 46.51 4.85
N SER A 9 -1.50 46.31 4.55
CA SER A 9 -2.17 45.01 4.78
C SER A 9 -1.85 43.93 3.74
N SER A 10 -1.55 44.31 2.50
CA SER A 10 -1.27 43.36 1.41
C SER A 10 0.16 42.80 1.42
N LEU A 11 1.13 43.51 1.99
CA LEU A 11 2.49 43.00 2.18
C LEU A 11 2.56 42.04 3.38
N GLN A 12 1.81 42.34 4.45
CA GLN A 12 1.79 41.50 5.65
C GLN A 12 1.11 40.14 5.42
N SER A 13 0.16 40.07 4.49
CA SER A 13 -0.46 38.80 4.05
C SER A 13 0.40 37.98 3.09
N LEU A 14 1.33 38.60 2.35
CA LEU A 14 2.34 37.89 1.56
C LEU A 14 3.48 37.35 2.43
N GLU A 15 3.94 38.11 3.42
CA GLU A 15 4.96 37.67 4.39
C GLU A 15 4.45 36.51 5.27
N ASN A 16 3.18 36.54 5.67
CA ASN A 16 2.55 35.45 6.45
C ASN A 16 2.38 34.15 5.66
N ASN A 17 2.34 34.18 4.32
CA ASN A 17 2.30 32.94 3.51
C ASN A 17 3.69 32.29 3.39
N LEU A 18 4.77 33.02 3.66
CA LEU A 18 6.14 32.47 3.62
C LEU A 18 6.58 31.83 4.95
N SER A 19 5.87 32.12 6.05
CA SER A 19 6.18 31.65 7.40
C SER A 19 5.40 30.41 7.83
N VAL A 20 4.49 29.91 6.99
CA VAL A 20 3.61 28.79 7.31
C VAL A 20 4.01 27.54 6.51
N VAL A 21 3.98 26.38 7.17
CA VAL A 21 4.26 25.07 6.60
C VAL A 21 3.00 24.22 6.67
N GLU A 22 2.57 23.69 5.52
CA GLU A 22 1.50 22.68 5.51
C GLU A 22 2.00 21.37 6.11
N VAL A 23 1.17 20.77 6.96
CA VAL A 23 1.46 19.49 7.61
C VAL A 23 0.38 18.49 7.26
N LYS A 24 0.79 17.27 6.91
CA LYS A 24 -0.09 16.10 6.81
C LYS A 24 0.35 15.10 7.87
N SER A 25 -0.47 14.93 8.90
CA SER A 25 -0.26 13.96 9.97
C SER A 25 -1.07 12.69 9.71
N LYS A 26 -0.49 11.54 10.03
CA LYS A 26 -1.11 10.22 9.92
C LYS A 26 -1.04 9.49 11.25
N PHE A 27 -2.16 8.93 11.70
CA PHE A 27 -2.25 7.99 12.80
C PHE A 27 -3.11 6.81 12.35
N ASP A 28 -2.62 5.57 12.45
CA ASP A 28 -3.25 4.38 11.86
C ASP A 28 -3.67 4.56 10.38
N ALA A 29 -4.97 4.60 10.09
CA ALA A 29 -5.55 4.83 8.77
C ALA A 29 -6.05 6.28 8.59
N GLU A 30 -6.01 7.09 9.65
CA GLU A 30 -6.52 8.45 9.68
C GLU A 30 -5.47 9.46 9.19
N PHE A 31 -5.93 10.48 8.47
CA PHE A 31 -5.11 11.58 8.01
C PHE A 31 -5.74 12.91 8.37
N ARG A 32 -4.92 13.83 8.85
CA ARG A 32 -5.34 15.20 9.12
C ARG A 32 -4.34 16.21 8.61
N ARG A 33 -4.85 17.31 8.06
CA ARG A 33 -4.07 18.41 7.49
C ARG A 33 -4.31 19.68 8.28
N PHE A 34 -3.24 20.38 8.57
CA PHE A 34 -3.24 21.67 9.25
C PHE A 34 -1.98 22.43 8.84
N SER A 35 -1.85 23.64 9.35
CA SER A 35 -0.74 24.54 9.03
C SER A 35 -0.01 24.92 10.30
N LEU A 36 1.31 25.02 10.22
CA LEU A 36 2.18 25.41 11.34
C LEU A 36 3.02 26.62 11.01
N SER A 37 3.35 27.42 12.02
CA SER A 37 4.43 28.39 11.89
C SER A 37 5.78 27.69 11.77
N LYS A 38 6.70 28.23 10.98
CA LYS A 38 8.11 27.79 10.95
C LYS A 38 8.84 27.94 12.28
N SER A 39 8.30 28.75 13.20
CA SER A 39 8.85 28.99 14.54
C SER A 39 8.14 28.21 15.65
N GLU A 40 7.32 27.21 15.30
CA GLU A 40 6.54 26.44 16.27
C GLU A 40 7.42 25.68 17.26
N LYS A 41 6.93 25.53 18.50
CA LYS A 41 7.57 24.74 19.54
C LYS A 41 7.07 23.30 19.56
N TYR A 42 7.96 22.37 19.89
CA TYR A 42 7.63 20.94 19.87
C TYR A 42 6.50 20.58 20.82
N GLU A 43 6.49 21.14 22.03
CA GLU A 43 5.47 20.81 23.02
C GLU A 43 4.08 21.22 22.54
N THR A 44 3.93 22.45 22.06
CA THR A 44 2.67 22.95 21.46
C THR A 44 2.24 22.11 20.26
N PHE A 45 3.19 21.75 19.40
CA PHE A 45 2.92 20.89 18.26
C PHE A 45 2.42 19.50 18.69
N ARG A 46 3.01 18.92 19.75
CA ARG A 46 2.63 17.63 20.31
C ARG A 46 1.23 17.66 20.92
N GLU A 47 0.91 18.67 21.73
CA GLU A 47 -0.43 18.87 22.32
C GLU A 47 -1.50 19.03 21.23
N MET A 48 -1.16 19.74 20.14
CA MET A 48 -2.04 19.87 19.00
C MET A 48 -2.29 18.52 18.32
N LEU A 49 -1.26 17.70 18.09
CA LEU A 49 -1.44 16.36 17.54
C LEU A 49 -2.30 15.46 18.44
N GLU A 50 -2.11 15.55 19.76
CA GLU A 50 -2.89 14.80 20.74
C GLU A 50 -4.37 15.16 20.68
N THR A 51 -4.68 16.46 20.68
CA THR A 51 -6.06 16.96 20.58
C THR A 51 -6.69 16.57 19.24
N LEU A 52 -5.93 16.73 18.16
CA LEU A 52 -6.40 16.60 16.79
C LEU A 52 -6.63 15.13 16.41
N HIS A 53 -5.88 14.17 16.94
CA HIS A 53 -6.07 12.73 16.72
C HIS A 53 -6.75 12.00 17.89
N HIS A 54 -7.27 12.73 18.88
CA HIS A 54 -7.96 12.16 20.05
C HIS A 54 -7.09 11.15 20.84
N LEU A 55 -5.84 11.52 21.15
CA LEU A 55 -4.82 10.63 21.74
C LEU A 55 -4.62 10.82 23.26
N SER A 56 -5.57 11.43 23.98
CA SER A 56 -5.41 11.85 25.38
C SER A 56 -4.96 10.75 26.35
N ASP A 57 -5.33 9.50 26.09
CA ASP A 57 -4.96 8.34 26.92
C ASP A 57 -4.00 7.36 26.20
N ILE A 58 -3.45 7.76 25.05
CA ILE A 58 -2.65 6.89 24.18
C ILE A 58 -1.21 7.41 24.14
N PRO A 59 -0.24 6.77 24.80
CA PRO A 59 1.16 7.14 24.64
C PRO A 59 1.59 6.98 23.19
N PHE A 60 2.11 8.05 22.57
CA PHE A 60 2.52 8.04 21.16
C PHE A 60 3.90 8.66 20.93
N VAL A 61 4.51 8.25 19.83
CA VAL A 61 5.73 8.84 19.27
C VAL A 61 5.41 9.54 17.95
N VAL A 62 6.24 10.53 17.62
CA VAL A 62 6.07 11.35 16.43
C VAL A 62 7.35 11.29 15.60
N SER A 63 7.21 11.07 14.31
CA SER A 63 8.30 11.08 13.34
C SER A 63 7.89 11.81 12.07
N TYR A 64 8.85 12.17 11.23
CA TYR A 64 8.61 12.78 9.93
C TYR A 64 9.36 12.06 8.82
N THR A 65 8.83 12.11 7.60
CA THR A 65 9.51 11.57 6.41
C THR A 65 10.43 12.63 5.80
N ASP A 66 11.73 12.37 5.71
CA ASP A 66 12.67 13.25 5.01
C ASP A 66 12.33 13.27 3.51
N PRO A 67 12.04 14.44 2.90
CA PRO A 67 11.69 14.51 1.49
C PRO A 67 12.84 14.22 0.53
N LYS A 68 14.10 14.23 1.01
CA LYS A 68 15.28 13.94 0.18
C LYS A 68 15.47 12.44 -0.03
N ASP A 69 15.52 11.69 1.07
CA ASP A 69 15.92 10.27 1.07
C ASP A 69 14.75 9.32 1.41
N GLY A 70 13.63 9.84 1.93
CA GLY A 70 12.45 9.05 2.31
C GLY A 70 12.52 8.44 3.72
N ASP A 71 13.57 8.74 4.47
CA ASP A 71 13.80 8.18 5.81
C ASP A 71 12.79 8.68 6.83
N LEU A 72 12.43 7.82 7.78
CA LEU A 72 11.60 8.17 8.93
C LEU A 72 12.49 8.65 10.09
N LEU A 73 12.36 9.92 10.46
CA LEU A 73 13.22 10.56 11.45
C LEU A 73 12.41 11.01 12.68
N PRO A 74 12.97 10.87 13.90
CA PRO A 74 12.25 11.20 15.13
C PRO A 74 11.99 12.71 15.23
N LEU A 75 10.78 13.06 15.66
CA LEU A 75 10.35 14.42 15.92
C LEU A 75 9.94 14.49 17.39
N ASN A 76 10.94 14.75 18.25
CA ASN A 76 10.83 14.64 19.72
C ASN A 76 11.40 15.83 20.49
N ASN A 77 11.85 16.87 19.80
CA ASN A 77 12.38 18.10 20.37
C ASN A 77 12.27 19.26 19.37
N ASP A 78 12.55 20.48 19.83
CA ASP A 78 12.49 21.72 19.04
C ASP A 78 13.44 21.71 17.84
N ASP A 79 14.65 21.17 17.99
CA ASP A 79 15.66 21.15 16.93
C ASP A 79 15.21 20.27 15.75
N ASN A 80 14.72 19.07 16.04
CA ASN A 80 14.20 18.12 15.07
C ASN A 80 12.94 18.68 14.37
N LEU A 81 12.05 19.34 15.11
CA LEU A 81 10.89 20.02 14.53
C LEU A 81 11.34 21.16 13.59
N GLY A 82 12.30 21.97 14.01
CA GLY A 82 12.85 23.06 13.20
C GLY A 82 13.46 22.56 11.89
N ILE A 83 14.25 21.49 11.94
CA ILE A 83 14.82 20.83 10.75
C ILE A 83 13.71 20.31 9.84
N ALA A 84 12.70 19.64 10.41
CA ALA A 84 11.58 19.07 9.66
C ALA A 84 10.78 20.15 8.93
N LEU A 85 10.46 21.26 9.62
CA LEU A 85 9.75 22.42 9.05
C LEU A 85 10.53 23.10 7.92
N GLN A 86 11.86 23.16 8.03
CA GLN A 86 12.71 23.72 6.96
C GLN A 86 12.83 22.80 5.74
N LYS A 87 12.87 21.48 5.96
CA LYS A 87 13.00 20.49 4.88
C LYS A 87 11.69 20.25 4.13
N ALA A 88 10.54 20.54 4.72
CA ALA A 88 9.21 20.27 4.17
C ALA A 88 9.03 20.73 2.71
N LYS A 89 8.79 19.77 1.79
CA LYS A 89 8.54 20.02 0.36
C LYS A 89 7.60 18.95 -0.23
N PRO A 90 6.40 19.29 -0.76
CA PRO A 90 5.69 20.56 -0.60
C PRO A 90 5.07 20.74 0.80
N LEU A 91 4.95 19.67 1.58
CA LEU A 91 4.37 19.66 2.93
C LEU A 91 5.21 18.78 3.86
N LEU A 92 5.08 18.98 5.16
CA LEU A 92 5.67 18.13 6.18
C LEU A 92 4.80 16.89 6.39
N ARG A 93 5.37 15.70 6.18
CA ARG A 93 4.68 14.42 6.40
C ARG A 93 5.04 13.91 7.79
N VAL A 94 4.05 13.86 8.66
CA VAL A 94 4.19 13.43 10.06
C VAL A 94 3.52 12.08 10.24
N ILE A 95 4.22 11.15 10.87
CA ILE A 95 3.70 9.83 11.23
C ILE A 95 3.63 9.75 12.75
N ILE A 96 2.49 9.32 13.25
CA ILE A 96 2.21 9.11 14.66
C ILE A 96 2.02 7.62 14.87
N GLN A 97 2.71 7.06 15.85
CA GLN A 97 2.62 5.64 16.21
C GLN A 97 2.39 5.50 17.70
N ARG A 98 1.68 4.44 18.12
CA ARG A 98 1.58 4.15 19.56
C ARG A 98 2.97 3.74 20.06
N LYS A 99 3.30 4.18 21.26
CA LYS A 99 4.58 3.89 21.90
C LYS A 99 4.75 2.37 22.04
N GLY A 100 5.81 1.83 21.46
CA GLY A 100 6.13 0.39 21.46
C GLY A 100 5.68 -0.39 20.23
N GLU A 101 5.06 0.24 19.23
CA GLU A 101 4.67 -0.42 17.96
C GLU A 101 5.74 -0.31 16.87
N SER A 102 6.76 0.55 17.04
CA SER A 102 7.79 0.75 16.03
C SER A 102 9.02 -0.15 16.25
N LEU A 103 9.50 -0.79 15.17
CA LEU A 103 10.75 -1.58 15.17
C LEU A 103 11.96 -0.72 15.56
N GLU A 104 11.90 0.58 15.25
CA GLU A 104 12.94 1.57 15.50
C GLU A 104 13.02 1.99 16.99
N GLU A 105 11.90 2.00 17.73
CA GLU A 105 11.94 2.10 19.19
C GLU A 105 12.60 0.87 19.85
N PHE A 106 12.40 -0.33 19.27
CA PHE A 106 12.99 -1.57 19.83
C PHE A 106 14.50 -1.66 19.57
N LYS A 107 14.97 -1.19 18.40
CA LYS A 107 16.39 -1.23 18.04
C LYS A 107 17.17 0.05 18.39
N GLY A 108 16.47 1.12 18.76
CA GLY A 108 17.05 2.41 19.07
C GLY A 108 17.45 3.16 17.80
N TYR A 109 16.96 4.39 17.65
CA TYR A 109 17.60 5.37 16.78
C TYR A 109 18.96 5.68 17.39
N GLY A 110 20.04 5.56 16.63
CA GLY A 110 21.41 5.67 17.13
C GLY A 110 21.71 6.98 17.84
N THR A 111 21.39 7.08 19.13
CA THR A 111 21.96 7.98 20.15
C THR A 111 21.68 7.39 21.55
N MET A 112 22.77 7.00 22.22
CA MET A 112 22.98 6.81 23.67
C MET A 112 21.75 6.52 24.56
N LYS A 113 21.58 5.25 24.95
CA LYS A 113 20.76 4.87 26.12
C LYS A 113 21.37 5.51 27.38
N HIS A 114 20.62 6.37 28.07
CA HIS A 114 20.90 6.64 29.48
C HIS A 114 20.59 5.36 30.28
N ARG A 115 21.64 4.77 30.83
CA ARG A 115 21.59 3.52 31.58
C ARG A 115 21.08 3.84 32.99
N ASN A 116 19.79 3.60 33.25
CA ASN A 116 19.25 3.69 34.62
C ASN A 116 19.78 2.51 35.45
N LEU A 117 20.72 2.80 36.35
CA LEU A 117 21.49 1.85 37.16
C LEU A 117 20.75 1.27 38.38
N ILE A 118 19.42 1.45 38.50
CA ILE A 118 18.69 1.13 39.75
C ILE A 118 17.87 -0.18 39.65
N SER A 119 17.77 -0.84 38.51
CA SER A 119 16.92 -2.06 38.41
C SER A 119 17.52 -3.36 38.97
N SER A 120 18.68 -3.33 39.63
CA SER A 120 19.35 -4.54 40.15
C SER A 120 19.15 -4.79 41.65
N ILE A 121 18.38 -3.96 42.39
CA ILE A 121 18.29 -4.07 43.86
C ILE A 121 16.90 -4.49 44.37
N LEU A 122 15.85 -4.51 43.55
CA LEU A 122 14.53 -5.00 43.99
C LEU A 122 14.14 -6.28 43.26
N GLY A 123 14.22 -7.39 44.00
CA GLY A 123 13.92 -8.72 43.49
C GLY A 123 12.46 -8.94 43.10
N GLY A 124 12.25 -10.01 42.35
CA GLY A 124 10.97 -10.68 42.23
C GLY A 124 10.07 -10.17 41.11
N THR A 125 10.27 -10.70 39.89
CA THR A 125 9.27 -11.47 39.13
C THR A 125 9.88 -11.81 37.77
N GLN A 126 9.88 -13.09 37.40
CA GLN A 126 10.13 -13.51 36.02
C GLN A 126 8.92 -13.06 35.18
N GLY A 127 8.91 -11.79 34.78
CA GLY A 127 8.01 -11.31 33.75
C GLY A 127 8.33 -12.08 32.49
N LYS A 128 7.41 -12.97 32.09
CA LYS A 128 7.45 -13.66 30.79
C LYS A 128 7.77 -12.62 29.73
N THR A 129 8.98 -12.67 29.17
CA THR A 129 9.32 -11.89 27.99
C THR A 129 8.31 -12.30 26.94
N LYS A 130 7.35 -11.42 26.62
CA LYS A 130 6.49 -11.60 25.44
C LYS A 130 7.45 -11.92 24.31
N SER A 131 7.34 -13.11 23.73
CA SER A 131 8.07 -13.44 22.51
C SER A 131 7.60 -12.44 21.47
N ASN A 132 8.36 -11.36 21.30
CA ASN A 132 8.11 -10.39 20.25
C ASN A 132 8.38 -11.14 18.95
N LEU A 133 7.32 -11.69 18.37
CA LEU A 133 7.38 -12.30 17.04
C LEU A 133 7.79 -11.18 16.08
N LEU A 134 9.05 -11.20 15.68
CA LEU A 134 9.62 -10.24 14.75
C LEU A 134 9.13 -10.60 13.35
N ILE A 135 7.99 -10.06 12.96
CA ILE A 135 7.51 -10.13 11.58
C ILE A 135 8.35 -9.13 10.77
N SER A 136 9.09 -9.61 9.77
CA SER A 136 9.89 -8.75 8.90
C SER A 136 9.00 -7.91 7.99
N ASN A 137 9.58 -6.88 7.37
CA ASN A 137 8.93 -6.27 6.22
C ASN A 137 8.65 -7.35 5.15
N PRO A 138 7.58 -7.23 4.37
CA PRO A 138 7.38 -8.07 3.22
C PRO A 138 8.52 -7.87 2.21
N HIS A 139 9.05 -8.96 1.69
CA HIS A 139 10.08 -8.96 0.65
C HIS A 139 9.56 -9.75 -0.55
N ASP A 140 10.19 -9.54 -1.70
CA ASP A 140 9.91 -10.32 -2.91
C ASP A 140 8.46 -10.25 -3.41
N PHE A 141 7.91 -9.04 -3.45
CA PHE A 141 6.60 -8.81 -4.03
C PHE A 141 6.63 -9.06 -5.52
N ARG A 142 5.87 -10.07 -5.95
CA ARG A 142 5.70 -10.39 -7.35
C ARG A 142 4.23 -10.44 -7.69
N GLN A 143 3.83 -9.73 -8.75
CA GLN A 143 2.47 -9.80 -9.24
C GLN A 143 2.18 -11.19 -9.80
N VAL A 144 1.21 -11.91 -9.24
CA VAL A 144 0.86 -13.28 -9.70
C VAL A 144 -0.23 -13.29 -10.78
N SER A 145 -1.09 -12.25 -10.81
CA SER A 145 -2.16 -12.14 -11.80
C SER A 145 -2.66 -10.70 -12.01
N ALA A 146 -3.47 -10.49 -13.05
CA ALA A 146 -4.29 -9.30 -13.25
C ALA A 146 -5.52 -9.61 -14.12
N ILE A 147 -6.59 -8.84 -13.93
CA ILE A 147 -7.63 -8.66 -14.94
C ILE A 147 -7.20 -7.47 -15.81
N ILE A 148 -7.23 -7.63 -17.13
CA ILE A 148 -6.86 -6.60 -18.10
C ILE A 148 -8.03 -6.34 -19.06
N ASP A 149 -7.98 -5.21 -19.77
CA ASP A 149 -8.95 -4.84 -20.81
C ASP A 149 -10.42 -4.85 -20.36
N VAL A 150 -10.67 -4.52 -19.09
CA VAL A 150 -12.01 -4.53 -18.46
C VAL A 150 -13.02 -3.68 -19.25
N ASP A 151 -12.60 -2.55 -19.80
CA ASP A 151 -13.46 -1.64 -20.55
C ASP A 151 -13.61 -2.02 -22.04
N SER A 152 -12.81 -2.97 -22.52
CA SER A 152 -12.75 -3.35 -23.93
C SER A 152 -13.38 -4.71 -24.21
N VAL A 153 -13.50 -5.58 -23.19
CA VAL A 153 -14.17 -6.88 -23.31
C VAL A 153 -15.64 -6.78 -22.88
N PRO A 154 -16.54 -7.59 -23.44
CA PRO A 154 -17.93 -7.65 -22.97
C PRO A 154 -18.04 -7.97 -21.48
N GLU A 155 -19.12 -7.53 -20.82
CA GLU A 155 -19.35 -7.71 -19.37
C GLU A 155 -19.32 -9.18 -18.92
N PHE A 156 -19.73 -10.11 -19.79
CA PHE A 156 -19.69 -11.55 -19.52
C PHE A 156 -18.32 -12.19 -19.76
N CYS A 157 -17.35 -11.41 -20.24
CA CYS A 157 -15.98 -11.84 -20.50
C CYS A 157 -15.00 -11.17 -19.53
N ARG A 158 -13.88 -11.84 -19.28
CA ARG A 158 -12.75 -11.25 -18.57
C ARG A 158 -11.46 -11.68 -19.25
N ARG A 159 -10.50 -10.78 -19.38
CA ARG A 159 -9.16 -11.14 -19.83
C ARG A 159 -8.24 -11.25 -18.63
N VAL A 160 -7.66 -12.43 -18.43
CA VAL A 160 -6.85 -12.76 -17.25
C VAL A 160 -5.40 -12.95 -17.67
N LYS A 161 -4.50 -12.27 -16.97
CA LYS A 161 -3.04 -12.49 -17.06
C LYS A 161 -2.59 -13.29 -15.85
N LEU A 162 -1.92 -14.42 -16.06
CA LEU A 162 -1.30 -15.25 -15.01
C LEU A 162 0.22 -15.21 -15.16
N LEU A 163 0.96 -15.06 -14.05
CA LEU A 163 2.42 -14.97 -14.04
C LEU A 163 3.04 -16.10 -13.20
N LYS A 164 3.81 -16.97 -13.86
CA LYS A 164 4.43 -18.18 -13.28
C LYS A 164 5.73 -17.91 -12.49
N HIS A 165 6.35 -16.73 -12.64
CA HIS A 165 7.61 -16.32 -11.99
C HIS A 165 8.76 -17.34 -12.08
N GLY A 166 9.00 -17.91 -13.26
CA GLY A 166 10.10 -18.85 -13.47
C GLY A 166 9.96 -20.18 -12.72
N SER A 167 8.77 -20.45 -12.16
CA SER A 167 8.43 -21.78 -11.65
C SER A 167 8.26 -22.73 -12.83
N GLU A 168 8.63 -24.01 -12.67
CA GLU A 168 8.30 -25.06 -13.65
C GLU A 168 6.86 -25.57 -13.49
N ARG A 169 6.16 -25.18 -12.41
CA ARG A 169 4.82 -25.67 -12.10
C ARG A 169 3.76 -25.18 -13.11
N PRO A 170 2.85 -26.04 -13.57
CA PRO A 170 1.79 -25.64 -14.50
C PRO A 170 0.89 -24.55 -13.89
N LEU A 171 0.14 -23.85 -14.75
CA LEU A 171 -0.81 -22.81 -14.34
C LEU A 171 -1.93 -23.31 -13.41
N GLY A 172 -2.13 -24.63 -13.32
CA GLY A 172 -2.98 -25.24 -12.30
C GLY A 172 -4.46 -25.31 -12.68
N PHE A 173 -4.77 -25.46 -13.97
CA PHE A 173 -6.11 -25.76 -14.46
C PHE A 173 -6.05 -26.77 -15.61
N TYR A 174 -7.19 -27.42 -15.87
CA TYR A 174 -7.37 -28.35 -16.98
C TYR A 174 -8.46 -27.83 -17.90
N ILE A 175 -8.32 -28.13 -19.18
CA ILE A 175 -9.32 -27.81 -20.20
C ILE A 175 -9.99 -29.08 -20.72
N ARG A 176 -11.17 -28.92 -21.33
CA ARG A 176 -11.90 -29.98 -22.02
C ARG A 176 -12.63 -29.41 -23.23
N ASP A 177 -12.98 -30.29 -24.15
CA ASP A 177 -13.97 -29.96 -25.17
C ASP A 177 -15.37 -29.83 -24.56
N GLY A 178 -16.21 -29.07 -25.26
CA GLY A 178 -17.61 -28.92 -24.95
C GLY A 178 -18.37 -28.27 -26.11
N THR A 179 -19.61 -27.91 -25.83
CA THR A 179 -20.49 -27.24 -26.78
C THR A 179 -20.92 -25.91 -26.20
N SER A 180 -20.67 -24.83 -26.95
CA SER A 180 -21.16 -23.49 -26.64
C SER A 180 -22.35 -23.17 -27.55
N VAL A 181 -23.35 -22.48 -27.03
CA VAL A 181 -24.50 -22.01 -27.81
C VAL A 181 -24.27 -20.56 -28.15
N LYS A 182 -24.07 -20.26 -29.43
CA LYS A 182 -23.79 -18.90 -29.91
C LYS A 182 -24.92 -18.41 -30.81
N VAL A 183 -25.17 -17.10 -30.76
CA VAL A 183 -26.08 -16.44 -31.70
C VAL A 183 -25.28 -16.15 -32.97
N THR A 184 -25.74 -16.69 -34.08
CA THR A 184 -25.17 -16.50 -35.42
C THR A 184 -26.20 -15.80 -36.31
N PRO A 185 -25.80 -15.28 -37.49
CA PRO A 185 -26.74 -14.67 -38.44
C PRO A 185 -27.89 -15.59 -38.87
N VAL A 186 -27.72 -16.91 -38.78
CA VAL A 186 -28.73 -17.92 -39.15
C VAL A 186 -29.54 -18.44 -37.96
N GLY A 187 -29.19 -18.03 -36.72
CA GLY A 187 -29.91 -18.39 -35.49
C GLY A 187 -29.00 -18.87 -34.37
N LEU A 188 -29.58 -19.59 -33.40
CA LEU A 188 -28.85 -20.22 -32.30
C LEU A 188 -28.15 -21.48 -32.78
N GLU A 189 -26.83 -21.51 -32.71
CA GLU A 189 -26.03 -22.66 -33.13
C GLU A 189 -25.23 -23.25 -31.98
N LYS A 190 -25.11 -24.58 -31.98
CA LYS A 190 -24.23 -25.33 -31.10
C LYS A 190 -22.87 -25.45 -31.78
N VAL A 191 -21.87 -24.74 -31.26
CA VAL A 191 -20.52 -24.74 -31.78
C VAL A 191 -19.56 -25.43 -30.80
N PRO A 192 -18.47 -26.05 -31.30
CA PRO A 192 -17.40 -26.54 -30.43
C PRO A 192 -16.81 -25.40 -29.59
N GLY A 193 -16.50 -25.67 -28.33
CA GLY A 193 -15.86 -24.73 -27.42
C GLY A 193 -14.92 -25.43 -26.44
N ILE A 194 -13.98 -24.68 -25.89
CA ILE A 194 -13.01 -25.16 -24.90
C ILE A 194 -13.38 -24.60 -23.53
N PHE A 195 -13.42 -25.45 -22.52
CA PHE A 195 -13.87 -25.06 -21.19
C PHE A 195 -12.87 -25.49 -20.13
N ILE A 196 -12.77 -24.72 -19.05
CA ILE A 196 -12.05 -25.15 -17.85
C ILE A 196 -12.83 -26.31 -17.20
N SER A 197 -12.21 -27.49 -17.12
CA SER A 197 -12.81 -28.69 -16.54
C SER A 197 -12.53 -28.85 -15.06
N ARG A 198 -11.36 -28.37 -14.61
CA ARG A 198 -10.88 -28.55 -13.24
C ARG A 198 -9.84 -27.49 -12.87
N LEU A 199 -9.83 -27.08 -11.61
CA LEU A 199 -8.74 -26.31 -11.01
C LEU A 199 -7.93 -27.22 -10.08
N VAL A 200 -6.61 -27.00 -10.03
CA VAL A 200 -5.70 -27.71 -9.12
C VAL A 200 -5.76 -27.02 -7.76
N PRO A 201 -6.04 -27.76 -6.66
CA PRO A 201 -6.00 -27.22 -5.31
C PRO A 201 -4.64 -26.59 -4.98
N GLY A 202 -4.62 -25.33 -4.56
CA GLY A 202 -3.40 -24.55 -4.30
C GLY A 202 -2.58 -24.21 -5.55
N GLY A 203 -3.12 -24.47 -6.74
CA GLY A 203 -2.51 -24.08 -8.01
C GLY A 203 -2.62 -22.57 -8.25
N LEU A 204 -1.85 -22.05 -9.22
CA LEU A 204 -1.85 -20.62 -9.54
C LEU A 204 -3.24 -20.13 -9.94
N ALA A 205 -3.91 -20.80 -10.87
CA ALA A 205 -5.25 -20.43 -11.32
C ALA A 205 -6.27 -20.39 -10.18
N GLU A 206 -6.34 -21.42 -9.33
CA GLU A 206 -7.25 -21.46 -8.19
C GLU A 206 -6.94 -20.35 -7.17
N SER A 207 -5.67 -20.17 -6.84
CA SER A 207 -5.22 -19.19 -5.83
C SER A 207 -5.56 -17.74 -6.21
N THR A 208 -5.65 -17.46 -7.52
CA THR A 208 -6.01 -16.11 -7.98
C THR A 208 -7.51 -15.82 -7.91
N GLY A 209 -8.35 -16.85 -7.90
CA GLY A 209 -9.82 -16.72 -7.93
C GLY A 209 -10.39 -16.09 -9.21
N LEU A 210 -9.56 -15.88 -10.23
CA LEU A 210 -9.97 -15.20 -11.47
C LEU A 210 -10.59 -16.13 -12.50
N LEU A 211 -10.28 -17.43 -12.42
CA LEU A 211 -10.77 -18.48 -13.30
C LEU A 211 -11.65 -19.46 -12.51
N ALA A 212 -12.69 -19.98 -13.16
CA ALA A 212 -13.62 -20.95 -12.57
C ALA A 212 -13.83 -22.15 -13.50
N VAL A 213 -14.25 -23.28 -12.90
CA VAL A 213 -14.70 -24.44 -13.66
C VAL A 213 -15.94 -24.04 -14.47
N ASN A 214 -15.99 -24.48 -15.72
CA ASN A 214 -16.97 -24.14 -16.76
C ASN A 214 -16.83 -22.76 -17.42
N ASP A 215 -15.80 -21.98 -17.11
CA ASP A 215 -15.46 -20.83 -17.95
C ASP A 215 -15.08 -21.31 -19.36
N GLU A 216 -15.62 -20.65 -20.40
CA GLU A 216 -15.24 -20.88 -21.79
C GLU A 216 -13.95 -20.11 -22.09
N VAL A 217 -12.93 -20.81 -22.58
CA VAL A 217 -11.70 -20.19 -23.09
C VAL A 217 -11.99 -19.72 -24.51
N LEU A 218 -11.78 -18.42 -24.77
CA LEU A 218 -12.02 -17.82 -26.08
C LEU A 218 -10.71 -17.51 -26.83
N GLU A 219 -9.68 -17.11 -26.10
CA GLU A 219 -8.41 -16.66 -26.65
C GLU A 219 -7.29 -16.95 -25.64
N VAL A 220 -6.11 -17.30 -26.14
CA VAL A 220 -4.89 -17.46 -25.34
C VAL A 220 -3.76 -16.67 -26.00
N ASN A 221 -3.23 -15.67 -25.30
CA ASN A 221 -2.10 -14.84 -25.75
C ASN A 221 -2.28 -14.24 -27.17
N GLY A 222 -3.47 -13.71 -27.49
CA GLY A 222 -3.76 -13.15 -28.81
C GLY A 222 -4.24 -14.16 -29.85
N ILE A 223 -4.26 -15.46 -29.52
CA ILE A 223 -4.66 -16.52 -30.44
C ILE A 223 -6.06 -17.00 -30.06
N GLU A 224 -7.04 -16.77 -30.95
CA GLU A 224 -8.40 -17.29 -30.80
C GLU A 224 -8.41 -18.82 -30.82
N VAL A 225 -9.20 -19.45 -29.94
CA VAL A 225 -9.27 -20.92 -29.84
C VAL A 225 -10.38 -21.53 -30.70
N ALA A 226 -11.28 -20.70 -31.25
CA ALA A 226 -12.36 -21.17 -32.10
C ALA A 226 -11.82 -21.96 -33.31
N GLY A 227 -12.42 -23.13 -33.58
CA GLY A 227 -12.01 -24.01 -34.67
C GLY A 227 -10.69 -24.76 -34.45
N LYS A 228 -10.02 -24.60 -33.30
CA LYS A 228 -8.84 -25.40 -32.94
C LYS A 228 -9.24 -26.67 -32.19
N THR A 229 -8.41 -27.71 -32.31
CA THR A 229 -8.58 -28.94 -31.51
C THR A 229 -8.08 -28.73 -30.08
N LEU A 230 -8.57 -29.55 -29.14
CA LEU A 230 -8.12 -29.52 -27.74
C LEU A 230 -6.59 -29.58 -27.62
N ASP A 231 -5.94 -30.47 -28.38
CA ASP A 231 -4.49 -30.63 -28.38
C ASP A 231 -3.74 -29.39 -28.90
N GLN A 232 -4.28 -28.72 -29.91
CA GLN A 232 -3.72 -27.46 -30.40
C GLN A 232 -3.82 -26.35 -29.35
N VAL A 233 -4.95 -26.28 -28.63
CA VAL A 233 -5.14 -25.29 -27.57
C VAL A 233 -4.26 -25.60 -26.36
N PHE A 234 -4.10 -26.87 -26.00
CA PHE A 234 -3.14 -27.31 -24.99
C PHE A 234 -1.72 -26.86 -25.36
N THR A 235 -1.32 -27.08 -26.60
CA THR A 235 -0.02 -26.65 -27.15
C THR A 235 0.16 -25.13 -27.08
N ILE A 236 -0.88 -24.34 -27.35
CA ILE A 236 -0.85 -22.88 -27.23
C ILE A 236 -0.68 -22.43 -25.78
N ILE A 237 -1.37 -23.12 -24.84
CA ILE A 237 -1.26 -22.83 -23.41
C ILE A 237 0.10 -23.25 -22.86
N ASP A 238 0.74 -24.29 -23.37
CA ASP A 238 2.03 -24.77 -22.81
C ASP A 238 3.23 -24.01 -23.41
N ASN A 239 3.21 -23.68 -24.71
CA ASN A 239 4.36 -23.10 -25.42
C ASN A 239 4.52 -21.57 -25.30
N ASN A 240 3.63 -20.86 -24.62
CA ASN A 240 3.66 -19.40 -24.54
C ASN A 240 3.92 -18.86 -23.12
N PHE A 241 4.63 -19.63 -22.28
CA PHE A 241 5.02 -19.23 -20.91
C PHE A 241 6.49 -19.48 -20.63
#